data_AF-A0A2K9AIM8-F1
#
_entry.id   AF-A0A2K9AIM8-F1
#
_cell.length_a   1.000
_cell.length_b   1.000
_cell.length_c   1.000
_cell.angle_alpha   90.00
_cell.angle_beta   90.00
_cell.angle_gamma   90.00
#
_symmetry.space_group_name_H-M   'P 1'
#
loop_
_entity.id
_entity.type
_entity.pdbx_description
1 polymer ?
#
loop_
_entity_poly.entity_id
_entity_poly.type
_entity_poly.pdbx_seq_one_letter_code
_entity_poly.pdbx_strand_id
1 'polypeptide(L)'
;MNELLSTEDLLLYLNHESQTIVVENQKKHINPKKLKKIIFGSIVILAVLHLVFMALPMISKDFTKDVFGYRYVIAISKDQEIDEDLVGEVVRLKTIDKEALSPGDRVLVFGLYGNSYYWEVEVLDNDTTDQEVEATFDDVIRNRYTYDEIEGIYTDQANIVGVFYYTASTPRGYITMIILHALIIYILHYVMFKDKDKILKDQKNEK
;
A
#
# COMPACT_ATOMS: atom_id res chain seq x y z
N MET A 1 -58.04 9.78 -48.21
CA MET A 1 -57.17 10.13 -49.35
C MET A 1 -55.82 10.50 -48.77
N ASN A 2 -54.79 9.72 -49.05
CA ASN A 2 -53.43 10.04 -48.60
C ASN A 2 -52.87 11.10 -49.55
N GLU A 3 -52.74 12.33 -49.08
CA GLU A 3 -51.99 13.36 -49.79
C GLU A 3 -50.51 12.95 -49.75
N LEU A 4 -50.04 12.45 -50.90
CA LEU A 4 -48.62 12.19 -51.11
C LEU A 4 -47.94 13.57 -51.21
N LEU A 5 -47.07 13.85 -50.24
CA LEU A 5 -46.17 15.01 -50.26
C LEU A 5 -45.47 15.09 -51.62
N SER A 6 -45.49 16.27 -52.25
CA SER A 6 -44.81 16.46 -53.51
C SER A 6 -43.29 16.37 -53.31
N THR A 7 -42.55 16.02 -54.37
CA THR A 7 -41.08 15.96 -54.34
C THR A 7 -40.46 17.30 -53.90
N GLU A 8 -41.17 18.40 -54.16
CA GLU A 8 -40.79 19.75 -53.77
C GLU A 8 -40.99 19.97 -52.27
N ASP A 9 -42.11 19.50 -51.70
CA ASP A 9 -42.35 19.53 -50.25
C ASP A 9 -41.35 18.66 -49.49
N LEU A 10 -40.98 17.52 -50.08
CA LEU A 10 -39.96 16.60 -49.56
C LEU A 10 -38.57 17.23 -49.59
N LEU A 11 -38.23 17.95 -50.67
CA LEU A 11 -37.00 18.72 -50.77
C LEU A 11 -36.98 19.90 -49.79
N LEU A 12 -38.11 20.56 -49.58
CA LEU A 12 -38.22 21.69 -48.65
C LEU A 12 -38.08 21.21 -47.20
N TYR A 13 -38.66 20.06 -46.87
CA TYR A 13 -38.52 19.40 -45.57
C TYR A 13 -37.08 18.94 -45.30
N LEU A 14 -36.44 18.28 -46.28
CA LEU A 14 -35.03 17.86 -46.19
C LEU A 14 -34.07 19.05 -46.10
N ASN A 15 -34.36 20.14 -46.80
CA ASN A 15 -33.52 21.35 -46.75
C ASN A 15 -33.69 22.11 -45.43
N HIS A 16 -34.88 22.05 -44.81
CA HIS A 16 -35.13 22.58 -43.46
C HIS A 16 -34.47 21.73 -42.37
N GLU A 17 -34.47 20.40 -42.50
CA GLU A 17 -33.81 19.49 -41.53
C GLU A 17 -32.28 19.51 -41.63
N SER A 18 -31.71 19.89 -42.78
CA SER A 18 -30.24 20.00 -42.93
C SER A 18 -29.59 21.09 -42.05
N GLN A 19 -30.39 21.95 -41.41
CA GLN A 19 -29.91 22.98 -40.47
C GLN A 19 -29.86 22.53 -39.00
N THR A 20 -30.22 21.29 -38.69
CA THR A 20 -29.98 20.67 -37.39
C THR A 20 -29.38 19.29 -37.67
N ILE A 21 -28.12 18.97 -37.42
CA ILE A 21 -27.40 19.13 -36.17
C ILE A 21 -25.93 19.31 -36.59
N VAL A 22 -25.45 20.56 -36.70
CA VAL A 22 -24.03 20.77 -36.41
C VAL A 22 -23.95 20.44 -34.92
N VAL A 23 -23.59 19.20 -34.59
CA VAL A 23 -23.01 18.89 -33.29
C VAL A 23 -21.73 19.69 -33.33
N GLU A 24 -21.83 20.97 -32.96
CA GLU A 24 -20.70 21.77 -32.56
C GLU A 24 -20.14 20.95 -31.42
N ASN A 25 -19.15 20.14 -31.77
CA ASN A 25 -18.39 19.34 -30.86
C ASN A 25 -17.62 20.41 -30.10
N GLN A 26 -18.30 21.03 -29.14
CA GLN A 26 -17.76 21.97 -28.20
C GLN A 26 -16.80 21.12 -27.38
N LYS A 27 -15.62 20.89 -27.97
CA LYS A 27 -14.43 20.45 -27.26
C LYS A 27 -14.24 21.51 -26.22
N LYS A 28 -14.84 21.26 -25.05
CA LYS A 28 -14.80 22.12 -23.88
C LYS A 28 -13.33 22.47 -23.74
N HIS A 29 -12.97 23.72 -24.05
CA HIS A 29 -11.58 24.14 -24.06
C HIS A 29 -11.14 24.12 -22.60
N ILE A 30 -10.63 22.98 -22.14
CA ILE A 30 -10.17 22.83 -20.77
C ILE A 30 -8.98 23.77 -20.64
N ASN A 31 -9.14 24.83 -19.86
CA ASN A 31 -8.06 25.78 -19.63
C ASN A 31 -6.88 25.02 -19.00
N PRO A 32 -5.70 24.98 -19.64
CA PRO A 32 -4.58 24.16 -19.18
C PRO A 32 -4.11 24.58 -17.78
N LYS A 33 -4.31 25.85 -17.38
CA LYS A 33 -4.03 26.31 -16.01
C LYS A 33 -5.01 25.71 -14.99
N LYS A 34 -6.29 25.55 -15.34
CA LYS A 34 -7.28 24.87 -14.48
C LYS A 34 -7.01 23.38 -14.39
N LEU A 35 -6.63 22.74 -15.51
CA LEU A 35 -6.28 21.32 -15.52
C LEU A 35 -5.06 21.02 -14.63
N LYS A 36 -4.00 21.84 -14.71
CA LYS A 36 -2.83 21.73 -13.82
C LYS A 36 -3.20 21.80 -12.33
N LYS A 37 -4.10 22.72 -11.97
CA LYS A 37 -4.60 22.84 -10.58
C LYS A 37 -5.40 21.61 -10.13
N ILE A 38 -6.24 21.07 -11.01
CA ILE A 38 -7.02 19.85 -10.71
C ILE A 38 -6.07 18.66 -10.52
N ILE A 39 -5.13 18.43 -11.44
CA ILE A 39 -4.15 17.34 -11.35
C ILE A 39 -3.33 17.46 -10.08
N PHE A 40 -2.81 18.65 -9.78
CA PHE A 40 -2.04 18.89 -8.56
C PHE A 40 -2.88 18.62 -7.29
N GLY A 41 -4.13 19.11 -7.25
CA GLY A 41 -5.05 18.87 -6.15
C GLY A 41 -5.34 17.38 -5.94
N SER A 42 -5.56 16.62 -7.02
CA SER A 42 -5.75 15.18 -6.96
C SER A 42 -4.53 14.45 -6.39
N ILE A 43 -3.31 14.85 -6.76
CA ILE A 43 -2.07 14.27 -6.23
C ILE A 43 -1.95 14.55 -4.73
N VAL A 44 -2.24 15.78 -4.28
CA VAL A 44 -2.20 16.13 -2.86
C VAL A 44 -3.21 15.31 -2.06
N ILE A 45 -4.44 15.18 -2.55
CA ILE A 45 -5.48 14.36 -1.89
C ILE A 45 -5.03 12.89 -1.79
N LEU A 46 -4.47 12.33 -2.87
CA LEU A 46 -3.97 10.96 -2.88
C LEU A 46 -2.82 10.78 -1.88
N ALA A 47 -1.90 11.74 -1.79
CA ALA A 47 -0.80 11.73 -0.84
C ALA A 47 -1.29 11.75 0.61
N VAL A 48 -2.26 12.61 0.93
CA VAL A 48 -2.86 12.68 2.27
C VAL A 48 -3.55 11.35 2.61
N LEU A 49 -4.35 10.82 1.69
CA LEU A 49 -5.04 9.54 1.88
C LEU A 49 -4.04 8.40 2.11
N HIS A 50 -2.97 8.35 1.31
CA HIS A 50 -1.90 7.37 1.47
C HIS A 50 -1.22 7.45 2.85
N LEU A 51 -0.93 8.66 3.35
CA LEU A 51 -0.38 8.85 4.70
C LEU A 51 -1.36 8.39 5.79
N VAL A 52 -2.66 8.65 5.64
CA VAL A 52 -3.67 8.15 6.57
C VAL A 52 -3.65 6.62 6.61
N PHE A 53 -3.63 5.95 5.45
CA PHE A 53 -3.54 4.49 5.40
C PHE A 53 -2.25 3.94 6.02
N MET A 54 -1.12 4.63 5.86
CA MET A 54 0.14 4.26 6.51
C MET A 54 0.12 4.45 8.03
N ALA A 55 -0.71 5.36 8.54
CA ALA A 55 -0.83 5.62 9.98
C ALA A 55 -1.76 4.61 10.69
N LEU A 56 -2.65 3.92 9.97
CA LEU A 56 -3.61 2.98 10.58
C LEU A 56 -2.94 1.86 11.40
N PRO A 57 -1.87 1.20 10.93
CA PRO A 57 -1.15 0.19 11.71
C PRO A 57 -0.47 0.74 12.98
N MET A 58 -0.25 2.06 13.05
CA MET A 58 0.31 2.70 14.26
C MET A 58 -0.74 2.91 15.36
N ILE A 59 -2.01 3.02 14.98
CA ILE A 59 -3.13 3.19 15.92
C ILE A 59 -3.54 1.82 16.48
N SER A 60 -3.59 0.80 15.64
CA SER A 60 -3.81 -0.58 16.04
C SER A 60 -2.77 -1.49 15.40
N LYS A 61 -1.97 -2.16 16.25
CA LYS A 61 -0.97 -3.14 15.82
C LYS A 61 -1.58 -4.29 15.01
N ASP A 62 -2.85 -4.58 15.26
CA ASP A 62 -3.58 -5.66 14.60
C ASP A 62 -4.41 -5.18 13.41
N PHE A 63 -4.43 -3.88 13.08
CA PHE A 63 -5.20 -3.37 11.94
C PHE A 63 -4.91 -4.12 10.63
N THR A 64 -3.63 -4.39 10.36
CA THR A 64 -3.23 -5.13 9.14
C THR A 64 -3.66 -6.58 9.20
N LYS A 65 -3.54 -7.20 10.37
CA LYS A 65 -4.02 -8.57 10.64
C LYS A 65 -5.55 -8.66 10.44
N ASP A 66 -6.30 -7.69 10.94
CA ASP A 66 -7.77 -7.68 10.88
C ASP A 66 -8.30 -7.42 9.46
N VAL A 67 -7.64 -6.55 8.70
CA VAL A 67 -8.09 -6.16 7.35
C VAL A 67 -7.59 -7.11 6.26
N PHE A 68 -6.34 -7.55 6.35
CA PHE A 68 -5.68 -8.33 5.29
C PHE A 68 -5.42 -9.78 5.67
N GLY A 69 -5.66 -10.19 6.93
CA GLY A 69 -5.37 -11.54 7.42
C GLY A 69 -3.88 -11.82 7.63
N TYR A 70 -3.02 -10.80 7.53
CA TYR A 70 -1.59 -10.91 7.77
C TYR A 70 -1.00 -9.58 8.23
N ARG A 71 0.14 -9.65 8.91
CA ARG A 71 0.97 -8.48 9.25
C ARG A 71 2.43 -8.77 8.96
N TYR A 72 3.23 -7.72 8.77
CA TYR A 72 4.68 -7.86 8.64
C TYR A 72 5.34 -7.62 9.99
N VAL A 73 6.30 -8.46 10.36
CA VAL A 73 7.08 -8.35 11.60
C VAL A 73 8.55 -8.59 11.32
N ILE A 74 9.42 -8.14 12.22
CA ILE A 74 10.83 -8.56 12.19
C ILE A 74 10.94 -9.85 12.98
N ALA A 75 11.40 -10.91 12.32
CA ALA A 75 11.67 -12.19 12.95
C ALA A 75 13.13 -12.63 12.72
N ILE A 76 13.69 -13.32 13.70
CA ILE A 76 14.95 -14.04 13.58
C ILE A 76 14.60 -15.43 13.07
N SER A 77 15.22 -15.82 11.96
CA SER A 77 14.93 -17.11 11.33
C SER A 77 15.58 -18.25 12.13
N LYS A 78 14.88 -19.39 12.16
CA LYS A 78 15.36 -20.65 12.73
C LYS A 78 16.68 -21.09 12.09
N ASP A 79 16.83 -20.81 10.80
CA ASP A 79 17.94 -21.29 9.98
C ASP A 79 19.26 -20.50 10.23
N GLN A 80 19.29 -19.57 11.20
CA GLN A 80 20.48 -18.80 11.58
C GLN A 80 21.22 -19.45 12.76
N GLU A 81 22.56 -19.43 12.69
CA GLU A 81 23.42 -19.89 13.79
C GLU A 81 23.39 -18.88 14.96
N ILE A 82 23.23 -19.38 16.19
CA ILE A 82 23.07 -18.53 17.41
C ILE A 82 24.39 -17.84 17.81
N ASP A 83 25.53 -18.42 17.45
CA ASP A 83 26.87 -17.95 17.80
C ASP A 83 27.41 -16.83 16.90
N GLU A 84 26.67 -16.47 15.84
CA GLU A 84 26.96 -15.34 14.96
C GLU A 84 26.06 -14.11 15.23
N ASP A 85 26.32 -13.02 14.50
CA ASP A 85 25.47 -11.83 14.52
C ASP A 85 24.09 -12.14 13.91
N LEU A 86 23.07 -12.21 14.77
CA LEU A 86 21.69 -12.48 14.34
C LEU A 86 21.10 -11.33 13.51
N VAL A 87 20.50 -11.67 12.37
CA VAL A 87 19.87 -10.71 11.45
C VAL A 87 18.36 -10.87 11.49
N GLY A 88 17.66 -9.81 11.88
CA GLY A 88 16.21 -9.76 11.82
C GLY A 88 15.72 -9.53 10.39
N GLU A 89 14.84 -10.39 9.91
CA GLU A 89 14.22 -10.29 8.59
C GLU A 89 12.76 -9.86 8.70
N VAL A 90 12.28 -9.09 7.71
CA VAL A 90 10.86 -8.76 7.66
C VAL A 90 10.11 -9.94 7.07
N VAL A 91 9.22 -10.53 7.86
CA VAL A 91 8.48 -11.75 7.49
C VAL A 91 6.99 -11.50 7.56
N ARG A 92 6.23 -12.26 6.78
CA ARG A 92 4.78 -12.23 6.81
C ARG A 92 4.25 -13.19 7.87
N LEU A 93 3.61 -12.63 8.88
CA LEU A 93 2.91 -13.35 9.93
C LEU A 93 1.43 -13.48 9.55
N LYS A 94 0.92 -14.71 9.51
CA LYS A 94 -0.51 -14.98 9.35
C LYS A 94 -1.11 -15.53 10.64
N THR A 95 -2.36 -15.19 10.89
CA THR A 95 -3.14 -15.84 11.94
C THR A 95 -3.33 -17.31 11.56
N ILE A 96 -3.13 -18.21 12.51
CA ILE A 96 -3.37 -19.63 12.35
C ILE A 96 -4.33 -20.13 13.43
N ASP A 97 -5.09 -21.15 13.08
CA ASP A 97 -5.79 -21.98 14.05
C ASP A 97 -4.78 -22.86 14.77
N LYS A 98 -4.54 -22.58 16.06
CA LYS A 98 -3.48 -23.22 16.85
C LYS A 98 -3.77 -24.71 17.07
N GLU A 99 -5.04 -25.10 17.04
CA GLU A 99 -5.45 -26.51 17.13
C GLU A 99 -5.13 -27.29 15.86
N ALA A 100 -4.91 -26.62 14.73
CA ALA A 100 -4.57 -27.24 13.45
C ALA A 100 -3.05 -27.32 13.20
N LEU A 101 -2.22 -26.87 14.15
CA LEU A 101 -0.75 -26.94 14.02
C LEU A 101 -0.29 -28.39 13.93
N SER A 102 0.59 -28.64 12.95
CA SER A 102 1.20 -29.95 12.71
C SER A 102 2.71 -29.90 12.99
N PRO A 103 3.31 -31.03 13.41
CA PRO A 103 4.76 -31.15 13.49
C PRO A 103 5.43 -30.79 12.15
N GLY A 104 6.47 -29.95 12.22
CA GLY A 104 7.17 -29.36 11.07
C GLY A 104 6.69 -27.97 10.68
N ASP A 105 5.57 -27.48 11.23
CA ASP A 105 5.12 -26.11 10.99
C ASP A 105 6.07 -25.10 11.64
N ARG A 106 6.32 -23.97 10.96
CA ARG A 106 7.15 -22.87 11.46
C ARG A 106 6.26 -21.78 12.06
N VAL A 107 6.37 -21.55 13.36
CA VAL A 107 5.56 -20.55 14.08
C VAL A 107 6.42 -19.43 14.63
N LEU A 108 5.80 -18.28 14.91
CA LEU A 108 6.48 -17.10 15.43
C LEU A 108 6.12 -16.87 16.90
N VAL A 109 7.15 -16.83 17.74
CA VAL A 109 7.05 -16.53 19.18
C VAL A 109 7.74 -15.20 19.47
N PHE A 110 7.12 -14.34 20.27
CA PHE A 110 7.66 -13.03 20.60
C PHE A 110 8.53 -13.07 21.87
N GLY A 111 9.72 -12.46 21.79
CA GLY A 111 10.54 -12.16 22.96
C GLY A 111 11.32 -13.33 23.56
N LEU A 112 11.64 -14.35 22.75
CA LEU A 112 12.58 -15.38 23.19
C LEU A 112 13.92 -14.76 23.59
N TYR A 113 14.57 -15.38 24.58
CA TYR A 113 15.87 -14.95 25.11
C TYR A 113 15.89 -13.51 25.65
N GLY A 114 14.73 -12.97 26.03
CA GLY A 114 14.61 -11.66 26.68
C GLY A 114 14.77 -10.47 25.73
N ASN A 115 14.72 -10.68 24.42
CA ASN A 115 14.75 -9.61 23.44
C ASN A 115 13.33 -9.15 23.03
N SER A 116 13.22 -8.17 22.14
CA SER A 116 11.94 -7.66 21.64
C SER A 116 11.71 -8.00 20.17
N TYR A 117 12.16 -9.19 19.75
CA TYR A 117 12.04 -9.68 18.39
C TYR A 117 11.15 -10.91 18.33
N TYR A 118 10.56 -11.16 17.16
CA TYR A 118 9.92 -12.43 16.90
C TYR A 118 10.99 -13.46 16.55
N TRP A 119 10.73 -14.71 16.89
CA TRP A 119 11.61 -15.83 16.62
C TRP A 119 10.82 -16.91 15.91
N GLU A 120 11.38 -17.41 14.81
CA GLU A 120 10.86 -18.56 14.10
C GLU A 120 11.27 -19.83 14.82
N VAL A 121 10.29 -20.65 15.21
CA VAL A 121 10.51 -21.95 15.84
C VAL A 121 9.73 -23.01 15.08
N GLU A 122 10.27 -24.23 15.02
CA GLU A 122 9.60 -25.36 14.39
C GLU A 122 8.83 -26.17 15.43
N VAL A 123 7.57 -26.46 15.12
CA VAL A 123 6.67 -27.28 15.93
C VAL A 123 7.15 -28.73 15.88
N LEU A 124 7.38 -29.32 17.05
CA LEU A 124 7.72 -30.73 17.21
C LEU A 124 6.50 -31.56 17.61
N ASP A 125 5.65 -31.00 18.48
CA ASP A 125 4.45 -31.64 18.97
C ASP A 125 3.38 -30.59 19.34
N ASN A 126 2.12 -30.95 19.21
CA ASN A 126 0.98 -30.09 19.51
C ASN A 126 0.03 -30.79 20.50
N ASP A 127 0.08 -30.36 21.76
CA ASP A 127 -0.81 -30.86 22.80
C ASP A 127 -2.07 -30.00 22.89
N THR A 128 -3.10 -30.46 22.18
CA THR A 128 -4.41 -29.80 22.17
C THR A 128 -5.17 -29.91 23.50
N THR A 129 -4.77 -30.81 24.39
CA THR A 129 -5.42 -31.01 25.70
C THR A 129 -4.97 -29.94 26.68
N ASP A 130 -3.66 -29.73 26.75
CA ASP A 130 -3.04 -28.75 27.66
C ASP A 130 -2.86 -27.36 27.01
N GLN A 131 -3.21 -27.22 25.71
CA GLN A 131 -3.07 -25.99 24.91
C GLN A 131 -1.63 -25.49 24.83
N GLU A 132 -0.71 -26.44 24.68
CA GLU A 132 0.72 -26.21 24.59
C GLU A 132 1.29 -26.78 23.29
N VAL A 133 2.29 -26.10 22.75
CA VAL A 133 3.06 -26.52 21.59
C VAL A 133 4.49 -26.70 22.01
N GLU A 134 5.05 -27.89 21.75
CA GLU A 134 6.48 -28.13 21.89
C GLU A 134 7.15 -27.70 20.60
N ALA A 135 8.10 -26.77 20.69
CA ALA A 135 8.82 -26.24 19.52
C ALA A 135 10.31 -26.03 19.81
N THR A 136 11.10 -25.97 18.74
CA THR A 136 12.56 -25.81 18.80
C THR A 136 13.05 -24.75 17.83
N PHE A 137 14.08 -24.01 18.25
CA PHE A 137 14.81 -23.07 17.40
C PHE A 137 16.06 -23.69 16.77
N ASP A 138 16.80 -24.52 17.50
CA ASP A 138 18.13 -25.02 17.09
C ASP A 138 18.19 -26.54 16.89
N ASP A 139 17.03 -27.20 16.80
CA ASP A 139 16.86 -28.66 16.75
C ASP A 139 17.35 -29.44 17.98
N VAL A 140 17.89 -28.73 18.97
CA VAL A 140 18.49 -29.34 20.17
C VAL A 140 17.65 -29.01 21.41
N ILE A 141 17.34 -27.74 21.62
CA ILE A 141 16.58 -27.25 22.76
C ILE A 141 15.09 -27.31 22.41
N ARG A 142 14.32 -28.00 23.26
CA ARG A 142 12.86 -28.08 23.15
C ARG A 142 12.23 -27.22 24.23
N ASN A 143 11.37 -26.32 23.82
CA ASN A 143 10.62 -25.46 24.71
C ASN A 143 9.13 -25.73 24.51
N ARG A 144 8.36 -25.56 25.59
CA ARG A 144 6.90 -25.59 25.55
C ARG A 144 6.39 -24.17 25.57
N TYR A 145 5.50 -23.88 24.65
CA TYR A 145 4.84 -22.60 24.49
C TYR A 145 3.35 -22.80 24.64
N THR A 146 2.72 -22.00 25.49
CA THR A 146 1.27 -21.92 25.51
C THR A 146 0.77 -21.33 24.20
N TYR A 147 -0.46 -21.67 23.83
CA TYR A 147 -1.08 -21.11 22.63
C TYR A 147 -0.98 -19.57 22.59
N ASP A 148 -1.17 -18.88 23.71
CA ASP A 148 -1.12 -17.41 23.79
C ASP A 148 0.25 -16.82 23.44
N GLU A 149 1.34 -17.57 23.62
CA GLU A 149 2.70 -17.15 23.24
C GLU A 149 2.96 -17.29 21.73
N ILE A 150 2.13 -18.07 21.03
CA ILE A 150 2.20 -18.24 19.58
C ILE A 150 1.38 -17.15 18.89
N GLU A 151 2.08 -16.26 18.23
CA GLU A 151 1.50 -15.07 17.59
C GLU A 151 0.96 -15.36 16.19
N GLY A 152 1.50 -16.38 15.53
CA GLY A 152 1.05 -16.83 14.21
C GLY A 152 2.00 -17.80 13.54
N ILE A 153 1.69 -18.15 12.29
CA ILE A 153 2.54 -19.01 11.45
C ILE A 153 3.47 -18.13 10.60
N TYR A 154 4.72 -18.56 10.49
CA TYR A 154 5.66 -18.06 9.50
C TYR A 154 5.19 -18.52 8.11
N THR A 155 5.12 -17.61 7.14
CA THR A 155 4.81 -18.00 5.75
C THR A 155 5.99 -17.77 4.85
N ASP A 156 6.31 -16.50 4.59
CA ASP A 156 7.35 -16.13 3.64
C ASP A 156 8.07 -14.87 4.11
N GLN A 157 9.32 -14.71 3.69
CA GLN A 157 10.02 -13.43 3.74
C GLN A 157 9.25 -12.38 2.94
N ALA A 158 9.21 -11.15 3.45
CA ALA A 158 8.57 -10.05 2.77
C ALA A 158 9.34 -9.64 1.52
N ASN A 159 8.62 -9.45 0.41
CA ASN A 159 9.20 -8.79 -0.76
C ASN A 159 9.51 -7.32 -0.47
N ILE A 160 10.19 -6.64 -1.41
CA ILE A 160 10.56 -5.21 -1.28
C ILE A 160 9.35 -4.33 -0.94
N VAL A 161 8.17 -4.64 -1.48
CA VAL A 161 6.93 -3.90 -1.20
C VAL A 161 6.48 -4.11 0.24
N GLY A 162 6.55 -5.33 0.76
CA GLY A 162 6.25 -5.67 2.14
C GLY A 162 7.23 -5.01 3.12
N VAL A 163 8.53 -5.00 2.80
CA VAL A 163 9.55 -4.29 3.58
C VAL A 163 9.27 -2.79 3.61
N PHE A 164 8.91 -2.20 2.47
CA PHE A 164 8.56 -0.79 2.38
C PHE A 164 7.32 -0.47 3.24
N TYR A 165 6.28 -1.29 3.13
CA TYR A 165 5.05 -1.12 3.91
C TYR A 165 5.31 -1.26 5.41
N TYR A 166 6.03 -2.30 5.82
CA TYR A 166 6.47 -2.48 7.21
C TYR A 166 7.23 -1.25 7.72
N THR A 167 8.25 -0.83 6.97
CA THR A 167 9.07 0.32 7.34
C THR A 167 8.22 1.58 7.48
N ALA A 168 7.35 1.86 6.50
CA ALA A 168 6.47 3.01 6.50
C ALA A 168 5.46 3.00 7.66
N SER A 169 5.08 1.82 8.16
CA SER A 169 4.20 1.67 9.33
C SER A 169 4.90 1.83 10.68
N THR A 170 6.24 1.93 10.70
CA THR A 170 6.98 2.29 11.92
C THR A 170 6.96 3.81 12.15
N PRO A 171 7.04 4.30 13.40
CA PRO A 171 7.05 5.75 13.65
C PRO A 171 8.16 6.51 12.89
N ARG A 172 9.37 5.92 12.83
CA ARG A 172 10.52 6.52 12.15
C ARG A 172 10.33 6.52 10.63
N GLY A 173 9.87 5.40 10.07
CA GLY A 173 9.59 5.31 8.64
C GLY A 173 8.42 6.20 8.22
N TYR A 174 7.37 6.31 9.03
CA TYR A 174 6.24 7.19 8.80
C TYR A 174 6.66 8.67 8.72
N ILE A 175 7.48 9.15 9.66
CA ILE A 175 8.05 10.52 9.61
C ILE A 175 8.85 10.72 8.32
N THR A 176 9.66 9.73 7.94
CA THR A 176 10.45 9.77 6.70
C THR A 176 9.53 9.87 5.48
N MET A 177 8.40 9.14 5.47
CA MET A 177 7.40 9.22 4.41
C MET A 177 6.72 10.58 4.36
N ILE A 178 6.40 11.21 5.49
CA ILE A 178 5.84 12.58 5.50
C ILE A 178 6.80 13.55 4.83
N ILE A 179 8.08 13.52 5.21
CA ILE A 179 9.12 14.40 4.64
C ILE A 179 9.24 14.15 3.14
N LEU A 180 9.25 12.90 2.70
CA LEU A 180 9.32 12.53 1.29
C LEU A 180 8.12 13.04 0.50
N HIS A 181 6.90 12.89 1.02
CA HIS A 181 5.69 13.42 0.37
C HIS A 181 5.72 14.94 0.30
N ALA A 182 6.15 15.63 1.35
CA ALA A 182 6.31 17.08 1.35
C ALA A 182 7.31 17.54 0.28
N LEU A 183 8.45 16.85 0.15
CA LEU A 183 9.44 17.11 -0.88
C LEU A 183 8.87 16.89 -2.30
N ILE A 184 8.17 15.78 -2.53
CA ILE A 184 7.55 15.46 -3.82
C ILE A 184 6.52 16.52 -4.19
N ILE A 185 5.64 16.90 -3.26
CA ILE A 185 4.63 17.94 -3.48
C ILE A 185 5.29 19.28 -3.78
N TYR A 186 6.36 19.64 -3.06
CA TYR A 186 7.13 20.86 -3.30
C TYR A 186 7.74 20.89 -4.71
N ILE A 187 8.39 19.81 -5.13
CA ILE A 187 8.99 19.69 -6.46
C ILE A 187 7.91 19.75 -7.54
N LEU A 188 6.81 19.01 -7.38
CA LEU A 188 5.68 19.03 -8.31
C LEU A 188 5.07 20.42 -8.43
N HIS A 189 4.86 21.09 -7.31
CA HIS A 189 4.37 22.46 -7.29
C HIS A 189 5.32 23.39 -8.06
N TYR A 190 6.62 23.31 -7.79
CA TYR A 190 7.64 24.08 -8.48
C TYR A 190 7.63 23.82 -9.98
N VAL A 191 7.64 22.55 -10.42
CA VAL A 191 7.67 22.20 -11.85
C VAL A 191 6.37 22.58 -12.57
N MET A 192 5.21 22.40 -11.96
CA MET A 192 3.92 22.65 -12.61
C MET A 192 3.57 24.14 -12.71
N PHE A 193 3.96 24.94 -11.70
CA PHE A 193 3.56 26.34 -11.54
C PHE A 193 4.70 27.36 -11.69
N LYS A 194 5.96 26.96 -11.85
CA LYS A 194 7.01 27.89 -12.23
C LYS A 194 6.73 28.40 -13.65
N ASP A 195 6.38 29.69 -13.73
CA ASP A 195 6.12 30.38 -14.99
C ASP A 195 7.39 30.39 -15.85
N LYS A 196 7.35 29.67 -16.99
CA LYS A 196 8.37 29.79 -18.03
C LYS A 196 8.41 31.21 -18.63
N ASP A 197 7.32 31.97 -18.51
CA ASP A 197 7.16 33.32 -19.07
C ASP A 197 7.97 34.39 -18.34
N LYS A 198 8.34 34.18 -17.06
CA LYS A 198 9.22 35.11 -16.33
C LYS A 198 10.67 35.02 -16.81
N ILE A 199 11.14 33.81 -17.09
CA ILE A 199 12.53 33.56 -17.51
C ILE A 199 12.81 34.18 -18.90
N LEU A 200 11.84 34.13 -19.81
CA LEU A 200 11.97 34.72 -21.15
C LEU A 200 11.82 36.25 -21.16
N LYS A 201 11.09 36.85 -20.20
CA LYS A 201 10.98 38.30 -20.08
C LYS A 201 12.24 38.94 -19.49
N ASP A 202 12.87 38.28 -18.52
CA ASP A 202 14.12 38.80 -17.92
C ASP A 202 15.27 38.78 -18.94
N GLN A 203 15.37 37.75 -19.79
CA GLN A 203 16.37 37.72 -20.87
C GLN A 203 16.14 38.74 -22.01
N LYS A 204 14.93 39.28 -22.15
CA LYS A 204 14.60 40.25 -23.20
C LYS A 204 14.79 41.71 -22.75
N ASN A 205 14.89 41.93 -21.44
CA ASN A 205 15.13 43.25 -20.84
C ASN A 205 16.64 43.52 -20.57
N GLU A 206 17.51 42.52 -20.77
CA GLU A 206 18.98 42.66 -20.71
C GLU A 206 19.65 42.83 -22.09
N LYS A 207 18.86 43.00 -23.17
CA LYS A 207 19.35 43.36 -24.52
C LYS A 207 18.84 44.73 -24.92
#